data_AF-A0A367XM27-F1
#
_entry.id   AF-A0A367XM27-F1
#
_cell.length_a   1.000
_cell.length_b   1.000
_cell.length_c   1.000
_cell.angle_alpha   90.00
_cell.angle_beta   90.00
_cell.angle_gamma   90.00
#
_symmetry.space_group_name_H-M   'P 1'
#
loop_
_entity.id
_entity.type
_entity.pdbx_description
1 polymer ?
#
loop_
_entity_poly.entity_id
_entity_poly.type
_entity_poly.pdbx_seq_one_letter_code
_entity_poly.pdbx_strand_id
1 'polypeptide(L)'
;MTNKREDHLKRGSDVTPLEALTAGSIAGAVSRAVTAPLDTIKIRLQLESSGFKERNTVPTIIKNLLRHEGPIAFWKGNVPAEILYILYGGTQFASYSVLNTHLLRLEQLYHLRLSEASHSLIVGTGSGMASTLVTYPFDLLRTRLVANKTRNLLSMSGTVRGILETEGIRGVFAGVRPAMLSVSTTSGLMFWSYELAREFSKNLKHVPFIEGICGFIAGAFAKGVTFPLDTLRKRCQMCSVVHGHPFSALHLFVAIVKKEGVLGLYKGFGVSIIKTAPTSAISLFMYEYSLSFIKKIDL
;
A
#
# COMPACT_ATOMS: atom_id res chain seq x y z
N MET A 1 -6.02 38.17 -19.15
CA MET A 1 -7.04 37.59 -18.24
C MET A 1 -6.53 36.25 -17.77
N THR A 2 -6.02 36.19 -16.54
CA THR A 2 -5.50 34.98 -15.92
C THR A 2 -6.65 34.01 -15.65
N ASN A 3 -6.65 32.88 -16.36
CA ASN A 3 -7.63 31.82 -16.15
C ASN A 3 -7.43 31.31 -14.71
N LYS A 4 -8.31 31.73 -13.80
CA LYS A 4 -8.22 31.43 -12.37
C LYS A 4 -8.46 29.93 -12.23
N ARG A 5 -7.41 29.15 -12.00
CA ARG A 5 -7.50 27.70 -11.81
C ARG A 5 -8.53 27.45 -10.71
N GLU A 6 -9.64 26.82 -11.08
CA GLU A 6 -10.68 26.47 -10.12
C GLU A 6 -10.11 25.44 -9.14
N ASP A 7 -10.04 25.82 -7.88
CA ASP A 7 -9.57 24.96 -6.81
C ASP A 7 -10.79 24.29 -6.19
N HIS A 8 -11.12 23.10 -6.71
CA HIS A 8 -12.27 22.32 -6.27
C HIS A 8 -12.03 21.55 -4.95
N LEU A 9 -10.81 21.60 -4.40
CA LEU A 9 -10.48 21.00 -3.09
C LEU A 9 -10.81 21.93 -1.92
N LYS A 10 -11.26 23.17 -2.20
CA LYS A 10 -11.69 24.11 -1.15
C LYS A 10 -13.00 23.69 -0.51
N ARG A 11 -13.08 23.93 0.80
CA ARG A 11 -14.29 23.76 1.60
C ARG A 11 -15.45 24.56 0.98
N GLY A 12 -16.54 23.88 0.62
CA GLY A 12 -17.73 24.48 0.01
C GLY A 12 -17.81 24.38 -1.52
N SER A 13 -17.00 23.54 -2.17
CA SER A 13 -17.15 23.23 -3.58
C SER A 13 -18.39 22.35 -3.82
N ASP A 14 -19.25 22.75 -4.76
CA ASP A 14 -20.37 21.93 -5.23
C ASP A 14 -19.79 20.78 -6.08
N VAL A 15 -19.55 19.63 -5.43
CA VAL A 15 -19.09 18.41 -6.09
C VAL A 15 -20.04 17.30 -5.67
N THR A 16 -20.70 16.67 -6.64
CA THR A 16 -21.58 15.55 -6.33
C THR A 16 -20.77 14.32 -5.88
N PRO A 17 -21.33 13.44 -5.03
CA PRO A 17 -20.63 12.21 -4.63
C PRO A 17 -20.20 11.35 -5.82
N LEU A 18 -20.97 11.37 -6.91
CA LEU A 18 -20.66 10.63 -8.13
C LEU A 18 -19.46 11.26 -8.88
N GLU A 19 -19.42 12.59 -9.02
CA GLU A 19 -18.25 13.31 -9.57
C GLU A 19 -16.97 13.06 -8.76
N ALA A 20 -17.07 13.14 -7.43
CA ALA A 20 -15.93 12.88 -6.55
C ALA A 20 -15.43 11.42 -6.69
N LEU A 21 -16.36 10.46 -6.81
CA LEU A 21 -16.03 9.06 -6.97
C LEU A 21 -15.37 8.78 -8.32
N THR A 22 -15.90 9.32 -9.42
CA THR A 22 -15.34 9.12 -10.77
C THR A 22 -13.99 9.81 -10.91
N ALA A 23 -13.87 11.08 -10.51
CA ALA A 23 -12.62 11.81 -10.51
C ALA A 23 -11.56 11.14 -9.60
N GLY A 24 -11.97 10.71 -8.41
CA GLY A 24 -11.12 9.98 -7.46
C GLY A 24 -10.63 8.64 -8.02
N SER A 25 -11.49 7.90 -8.70
CA SER A 25 -11.14 6.60 -9.31
C SER A 25 -10.15 6.77 -10.47
N ILE A 26 -10.38 7.74 -11.36
CA ILE A 26 -9.47 8.06 -12.47
C ILE A 26 -8.11 8.52 -11.91
N ALA A 27 -8.13 9.42 -10.92
CA ALA A 27 -6.92 9.91 -10.29
C ALA A 27 -6.10 8.81 -9.62
N GLY A 28 -6.77 7.91 -8.90
CA GLY A 28 -6.14 6.74 -8.29
C GLY A 28 -5.51 5.81 -9.31
N ALA A 29 -6.24 5.45 -10.37
CA ALA A 29 -5.77 4.55 -11.42
C ALA A 29 -4.59 5.15 -12.22
N VAL A 30 -4.65 6.43 -12.58
CA VAL A 30 -3.56 7.09 -13.32
C VAL A 30 -2.32 7.26 -12.44
N SER A 31 -2.48 7.72 -11.20
CA SER A 31 -1.36 7.86 -10.25
C SER A 31 -0.63 6.52 -10.04
N ARG A 32 -1.39 5.42 -9.99
CA ARG A 32 -0.82 4.07 -9.91
C ARG A 32 -0.10 3.63 -11.15
N ALA A 33 -0.74 3.77 -12.31
CA ALA A 33 -0.12 3.40 -13.58
C ALA A 33 1.22 4.13 -13.77
N VAL A 34 1.31 5.41 -13.39
CA VAL A 34 2.55 6.19 -13.48
C VAL A 34 3.59 5.78 -12.42
N THR A 35 3.16 5.43 -11.20
CA THR A 35 4.06 5.06 -10.10
C THR A 35 4.37 3.57 -10.00
N ALA A 36 3.75 2.73 -10.83
CA ALA A 36 3.94 1.28 -10.89
C ALA A 36 5.42 0.85 -11.07
N PRO A 37 6.25 1.52 -11.90
CA PRO A 37 7.67 1.19 -12.01
C PRO A 37 8.41 1.24 -10.66
N LEU A 38 8.11 2.22 -9.81
CA LEU A 38 8.74 2.34 -8.49
C LEU A 38 8.32 1.20 -7.56
N ASP A 39 7.07 0.75 -7.64
CA ASP A 39 6.63 -0.43 -6.89
C ASP A 39 7.31 -1.70 -7.34
N THR A 40 7.46 -1.90 -8.65
CA THR A 40 8.16 -3.07 -9.21
C THR A 40 9.61 -3.10 -8.74
N ILE A 41 10.32 -1.96 -8.79
CA ILE A 41 11.69 -1.83 -8.28
C ILE A 41 11.73 -2.11 -6.76
N LYS A 42 10.81 -1.54 -5.98
CA LYS A 42 10.72 -1.78 -4.53
C LYS A 42 10.55 -3.27 -4.22
N ILE A 43 9.58 -3.93 -4.85
CA ILE A 43 9.31 -5.36 -4.61
C ILE A 43 10.52 -6.20 -5.00
N ARG A 44 11.17 -5.91 -6.14
CA ARG A 44 12.40 -6.61 -6.55
C ARG A 44 13.53 -6.48 -5.52
N LEU A 45 13.74 -5.29 -4.96
CA LEU A 45 14.70 -5.08 -3.88
C LEU A 45 14.32 -5.86 -2.61
N GLN A 46 13.03 -5.89 -2.23
CA GLN A 46 12.56 -6.60 -1.04
C GLN A 46 12.75 -8.12 -1.17
N LEU A 47 12.59 -8.66 -2.37
CA LEU A 47 12.74 -10.10 -2.66
C LEU A 47 14.19 -10.55 -2.81
N GLU A 48 15.12 -9.61 -2.96
CA GLU A 48 16.53 -9.94 -3.11
C GLU A 48 17.12 -10.50 -1.83
N SER A 49 17.62 -11.75 -1.88
CA SER A 49 18.17 -12.46 -0.72
C SER A 49 19.70 -12.32 -0.54
N SER A 50 20.37 -11.53 -1.39
CA SER A 50 21.82 -11.32 -1.33
C SER A 50 22.24 -10.60 -0.03
N GLY A 51 23.39 -10.93 0.55
CA GLY A 51 23.92 -10.22 1.72
C GLY A 51 24.17 -8.72 1.43
N PHE A 52 24.38 -7.90 2.47
CA PHE A 52 24.58 -6.45 2.32
C PHE A 52 25.72 -6.07 1.37
N LYS A 53 26.80 -6.88 1.32
CA LYS A 53 27.96 -6.67 0.44
C LYS A 53 27.71 -7.01 -1.04
N GLU A 54 26.70 -7.82 -1.34
CA GLU A 54 26.35 -8.27 -2.70
C GLU A 54 24.99 -7.70 -3.16
N ARG A 55 24.53 -6.63 -2.51
CA ARG A 55 23.22 -6.06 -2.77
C ARG A 55 23.16 -5.43 -4.16
N ASN A 56 22.21 -5.87 -4.97
CA ASN A 56 21.83 -5.14 -6.17
C ASN A 56 21.30 -3.77 -5.77
N THR A 57 21.97 -2.74 -6.27
CA THR A 57 21.50 -1.37 -6.12
C THR A 57 20.33 -1.11 -7.08
N VAL A 58 19.59 -0.03 -6.84
CA VAL A 58 18.49 0.40 -7.73
C VAL A 58 18.90 0.42 -9.21
N PRO A 59 20.07 0.99 -9.60
CA PRO A 59 20.53 0.96 -10.98
C PRO A 59 20.74 -0.45 -11.54
N THR A 60 21.26 -1.37 -10.75
CA THR A 60 21.47 -2.77 -11.18
C THR A 60 20.13 -3.46 -11.44
N ILE A 61 19.12 -3.23 -10.58
CA ILE A 61 17.77 -3.77 -10.81
C ILE A 61 17.14 -3.19 -12.08
N ILE A 62 17.25 -1.88 -12.29
CA ILE A 62 16.75 -1.21 -13.50
C ILE A 62 17.43 -1.78 -14.75
N LYS A 63 18.76 -1.91 -14.73
CA LYS A 63 19.54 -2.50 -15.83
C LYS A 63 19.11 -3.94 -16.11
N ASN A 64 18.90 -4.74 -15.07
CA ASN A 64 18.49 -6.13 -15.21
C ASN A 64 17.07 -6.25 -15.78
N LEU A 65 16.13 -5.41 -15.33
CA LEU A 65 14.76 -5.35 -15.87
C LEU A 65 14.80 -5.02 -17.37
N LEU A 66 15.50 -3.94 -17.74
CA LEU A 66 15.58 -3.50 -19.13
C LEU A 66 16.24 -4.54 -20.05
N ARG A 67 17.37 -5.13 -19.64
CA ARG A 67 18.12 -6.08 -20.49
C ARG A 67 17.45 -7.44 -20.57
N HIS A 68 17.06 -8.01 -19.43
CA HIS A 68 16.60 -9.40 -19.39
C HIS A 68 15.10 -9.52 -19.63
N GLU A 69 14.28 -8.59 -19.15
CA GLU A 69 12.81 -8.74 -19.15
C GLU A 69 12.10 -7.76 -20.10
N GLY A 70 12.77 -6.67 -20.48
CA GLY A 70 12.25 -5.63 -21.35
C GLY A 70 11.57 -4.48 -20.58
N PRO A 71 11.25 -3.36 -21.27
CA PRO A 71 10.71 -2.16 -20.63
C PRO A 71 9.29 -2.35 -20.07
N ILE A 72 8.49 -3.27 -20.61
CA ILE A 72 7.14 -3.55 -20.09
C ILE A 72 7.22 -4.22 -18.71
N ALA A 73 8.37 -4.79 -18.33
CA ALA A 73 8.56 -5.46 -17.05
C ALA A 73 8.34 -4.55 -15.84
N PHE A 74 8.52 -3.22 -15.99
CA PHE A 74 8.24 -2.26 -14.93
C PHE A 74 6.77 -2.20 -14.50
N TRP A 75 5.85 -2.67 -15.34
CA TRP A 75 4.40 -2.74 -15.05
C TRP A 75 3.92 -4.16 -14.74
N LYS A 76 4.83 -5.12 -14.53
CA LYS A 76 4.44 -6.46 -14.08
C LYS A 76 3.65 -6.38 -12.79
N GLY A 77 2.50 -7.05 -12.75
CA GLY A 77 1.62 -7.04 -11.59
C GLY A 77 0.80 -5.74 -11.41
N ASN A 78 0.79 -4.80 -12.36
CA ASN A 78 -0.05 -3.61 -12.24
C ASN A 78 -1.55 -3.96 -12.24
N VAL A 79 -2.00 -4.87 -13.11
CA VAL A 79 -3.40 -5.30 -13.19
C VAL A 79 -3.95 -5.82 -11.84
N PRO A 80 -3.32 -6.82 -11.18
CA PRO A 80 -3.79 -7.24 -9.85
C PRO A 80 -3.61 -6.15 -8.80
N ALA A 81 -2.66 -5.22 -8.95
CA ALA A 81 -2.54 -4.08 -8.06
C ALA A 81 -3.76 -3.15 -8.16
N GLU A 82 -4.24 -2.82 -9.36
CA GLU A 82 -5.43 -1.98 -9.52
C GLU A 82 -6.67 -2.64 -8.92
N ILE A 83 -6.88 -3.92 -9.25
CA ILE A 83 -8.01 -4.70 -8.70
C ILE A 83 -7.96 -4.72 -7.17
N LEU A 84 -6.78 -4.99 -6.60
CA LEU A 84 -6.56 -4.98 -5.16
C LEU A 84 -7.07 -3.68 -4.54
N TYR A 85 -6.71 -2.53 -5.10
CA TYR A 85 -7.02 -1.26 -4.46
C TYR A 85 -8.48 -0.84 -4.59
N ILE A 86 -9.12 -1.15 -5.71
CA ILE A 86 -10.56 -0.95 -5.88
C ILE A 86 -11.30 -1.78 -4.82
N LEU A 87 -10.96 -3.06 -4.71
CA LEU A 87 -11.58 -3.95 -3.71
C LEU A 87 -11.25 -3.54 -2.28
N TYR A 88 -10.02 -3.09 -2.03
CA TYR A 88 -9.58 -2.66 -0.70
C TYR A 88 -10.39 -1.47 -0.22
N GLY A 89 -10.55 -0.44 -1.07
CA GLY A 89 -11.35 0.73 -0.74
C GLY A 89 -12.81 0.38 -0.43
N GLY A 90 -13.48 -0.37 -1.32
CA GLY A 90 -14.88 -0.76 -1.13
C GLY A 90 -15.09 -1.62 0.12
N THR A 91 -14.23 -2.64 0.32
CA THR A 91 -14.31 -3.53 1.48
C THR A 91 -14.02 -2.78 2.78
N GLN A 92 -13.10 -1.81 2.75
CA GLN A 92 -12.73 -1.05 3.93
C GLN A 92 -13.88 -0.17 4.39
N PHE A 93 -14.51 0.58 3.49
CA PHE A 93 -15.66 1.41 3.86
C PHE A 93 -16.86 0.59 4.33
N ALA A 94 -17.17 -0.52 3.64
CA ALA A 94 -18.25 -1.41 4.04
C ALA A 94 -17.98 -2.02 5.43
N SER A 95 -16.78 -2.58 5.64
CA SER A 95 -16.39 -3.17 6.92
C SER A 95 -16.33 -2.13 8.03
N TYR A 96 -15.85 -0.92 7.73
CA TYR A 96 -15.81 0.20 8.68
C TYR A 96 -17.23 0.55 9.14
N SER A 97 -18.17 0.74 8.21
CA SER A 97 -19.56 1.08 8.54
C SER A 97 -20.23 0.01 9.43
N VAL A 98 -20.04 -1.26 9.08
CA VAL A 98 -20.56 -2.40 9.86
C VAL A 98 -19.93 -2.43 11.25
N LEU A 99 -18.60 -2.42 11.34
CA LEU A 99 -17.89 -2.50 12.62
C LEU A 99 -18.18 -1.29 13.52
N ASN A 100 -18.26 -0.08 12.96
CA ASN A 100 -18.61 1.14 13.70
C ASN A 100 -20.00 1.01 14.33
N THR A 101 -20.99 0.57 13.54
CA THR A 101 -22.38 0.41 14.02
C THR A 101 -22.47 -0.66 15.11
N HIS A 102 -21.79 -1.81 14.92
CA HIS A 102 -21.80 -2.88 15.91
C HIS A 102 -21.05 -2.49 17.19
N LEU A 103 -19.91 -1.82 17.09
CA LEU A 103 -19.15 -1.40 18.26
C LEU A 103 -19.91 -0.35 19.09
N LEU A 104 -20.55 0.62 18.44
CA LEU A 104 -21.43 1.60 19.12
C LEU A 104 -22.59 0.91 19.86
N ARG A 105 -23.22 -0.10 19.24
CA ARG A 105 -24.27 -0.90 19.92
C ARG A 105 -23.72 -1.63 21.14
N LEU A 106 -22.52 -2.19 21.06
CA LEU A 106 -21.88 -2.87 22.19
C LEU A 106 -21.52 -1.90 23.32
N GLU A 107 -21.01 -0.72 23.00
CA GLU A 107 -20.73 0.34 23.99
C GLU A 107 -22.01 0.74 24.75
N GLN A 108 -23.13 0.87 24.04
CA GLN A 108 -24.43 1.16 24.64
C GLN A 108 -24.96 0.01 25.51
N LEU A 109 -24.87 -1.24 25.02
CA LEU A 109 -25.37 -2.42 25.75
C LEU A 109 -24.59 -2.73 27.03
N TYR A 110 -23.28 -2.51 27.02
CA TYR A 110 -22.41 -2.80 28.17
C TYR A 110 -22.04 -1.56 28.99
N HIS A 111 -22.61 -0.39 28.68
CA HIS A 111 -22.26 0.91 29.28
C HIS A 111 -20.76 1.21 29.27
N LEU A 112 -20.03 0.72 28.27
CA LEU A 112 -18.61 0.98 28.09
C LEU A 112 -18.42 2.35 27.45
N ARG A 113 -17.63 3.22 28.08
CA ARG A 113 -17.21 4.50 27.50
C ARG A 113 -15.80 4.38 26.95
N LEU A 114 -15.69 3.99 25.67
CA LEU A 114 -14.42 4.06 24.97
C LEU A 114 -14.13 5.53 24.59
N SER A 115 -12.86 5.90 24.60
CA SER A 115 -12.44 7.18 24.00
C SER A 115 -12.65 7.13 22.49
N GLU A 116 -13.03 8.25 21.87
CA GLU A 116 -13.16 8.43 20.42
C GLU A 116 -11.94 7.88 19.65
N ALA A 117 -10.75 8.07 20.24
CA ALA A 117 -9.49 7.56 19.73
C ALA A 117 -9.44 6.02 19.69
N SER A 118 -9.83 5.37 20.79
CA SER A 118 -9.84 3.92 20.91
C SER A 118 -10.90 3.29 20.00
N HIS A 119 -12.08 3.90 19.92
CA HIS A 119 -13.15 3.48 19.03
C HIS A 119 -12.67 3.49 17.56
N SER A 120 -12.16 4.64 17.11
CA SER A 120 -11.64 4.83 15.75
C SER A 120 -10.49 3.87 15.43
N LEU A 121 -9.59 3.62 16.39
CA LEU A 121 -8.48 2.69 16.22
C LEU A 121 -8.96 1.24 16.03
N ILE A 122 -9.92 0.78 16.84
CA ILE A 122 -10.46 -0.59 16.76
C ILE A 122 -11.20 -0.80 15.43
N VAL A 123 -12.11 0.12 15.08
CA VAL A 123 -12.88 0.04 13.83
C VAL A 123 -11.96 0.17 12.62
N GLY A 124 -11.01 1.11 12.64
CA GLY A 124 -10.04 1.31 11.57
C GLY A 124 -9.11 0.11 11.37
N THR A 125 -8.63 -0.49 12.47
CA THR A 125 -7.77 -1.68 12.40
C THR A 125 -8.56 -2.90 11.93
N GLY A 126 -9.76 -3.14 12.50
CA GLY A 126 -10.61 -4.27 12.13
C GLY A 126 -11.04 -4.22 10.66
N SER A 127 -11.47 -3.05 10.17
CA SER A 127 -11.83 -2.86 8.76
C SER A 127 -10.62 -3.00 7.82
N GLY A 128 -9.44 -2.51 8.23
CA GLY A 128 -8.20 -2.68 7.47
C GLY A 128 -7.77 -4.15 7.37
N MET A 129 -7.91 -4.93 8.46
CA MET A 129 -7.63 -6.36 8.46
C MET A 129 -8.61 -7.13 7.58
N ALA A 130 -9.92 -6.88 7.71
CA ALA A 130 -10.93 -7.52 6.87
C ALA A 130 -10.67 -7.25 5.37
N SER A 131 -10.38 -5.99 5.02
CA SER A 131 -10.06 -5.59 3.65
C SER A 131 -8.77 -6.25 3.14
N THR A 132 -7.75 -6.35 3.98
CA THR A 132 -6.50 -7.02 3.63
C THR A 132 -6.70 -8.52 3.41
N LEU A 133 -7.62 -9.18 4.14
CA LEU A 133 -7.95 -10.59 3.92
C LEU A 133 -8.64 -10.82 2.58
N VAL A 134 -9.67 -10.04 2.28
CA VAL A 134 -10.41 -10.13 1.00
C VAL A 134 -9.50 -9.87 -0.18
N THR A 135 -8.59 -8.91 -0.06
CA THR A 135 -7.70 -8.50 -1.15
C THR A 135 -6.37 -9.25 -1.21
N TYR A 136 -6.12 -10.13 -0.24
CA TYR A 136 -4.86 -10.86 -0.11
C TYR A 136 -4.43 -11.63 -1.38
N PRO A 137 -5.34 -12.34 -2.09
CA PRO A 137 -4.96 -13.08 -3.30
C PRO A 137 -4.33 -12.19 -4.37
N PHE A 138 -4.83 -10.97 -4.55
CA PHE A 138 -4.30 -10.02 -5.52
C PHE A 138 -2.92 -9.47 -5.11
N ASP A 139 -2.68 -9.30 -3.81
CA ASP A 139 -1.37 -8.86 -3.30
C ASP A 139 -0.30 -9.94 -3.52
N LEU A 140 -0.68 -11.21 -3.30
CA LEU A 140 0.19 -12.34 -3.59
C LEU A 140 0.49 -12.43 -5.09
N LEU A 141 -0.53 -12.36 -5.94
CA LEU A 141 -0.39 -12.43 -7.40
C LEU A 141 0.52 -11.32 -7.92
N ARG A 142 0.30 -10.09 -7.46
CA ARG A 142 1.17 -8.95 -7.78
C ARG A 142 2.62 -9.26 -7.46
N THR A 143 2.88 -9.75 -6.24
CA THR A 143 4.25 -10.02 -5.77
C THR A 143 4.93 -11.12 -6.59
N ARG A 144 4.20 -12.20 -6.92
CA ARG A 144 4.72 -13.31 -7.74
C ARG A 144 4.95 -12.93 -9.19
N LEU A 145 4.04 -12.17 -9.79
CA LEU A 145 4.21 -11.65 -11.15
C LEU A 145 5.41 -10.72 -11.25
N VAL A 146 5.59 -9.84 -10.25
CA VAL A 146 6.79 -8.99 -10.17
C VAL A 146 8.01 -9.85 -9.98
N ALA A 147 8.01 -10.86 -9.11
CA ALA A 147 9.18 -11.72 -8.86
C ALA A 147 9.62 -12.54 -10.08
N ASN A 148 8.70 -12.84 -11.00
CA ASN A 148 8.98 -13.62 -12.18
C ASN A 148 9.93 -12.89 -13.14
N LYS A 149 11.13 -13.47 -13.33
CA LYS A 149 12.22 -12.94 -14.16
C LYS A 149 12.13 -13.32 -15.64
N THR A 150 11.15 -14.12 -16.04
CA THR A 150 11.00 -14.58 -17.43
C THR A 150 10.47 -13.44 -18.31
N ARG A 151 10.89 -13.40 -19.59
CA ARG A 151 10.37 -12.45 -20.60
C ARG A 151 8.89 -12.66 -20.92
N ASN A 152 8.40 -13.89 -20.78
CA ASN A 152 7.00 -14.17 -21.00
C ASN A 152 6.18 -13.44 -19.93
N LEU A 153 5.38 -12.48 -20.37
CA LEU A 153 4.34 -11.86 -19.56
C LEU A 153 3.35 -12.96 -19.21
N LEU A 154 3.56 -13.62 -18.08
CA LEU A 154 2.64 -14.65 -17.62
C LEU A 154 1.24 -14.04 -17.52
N SER A 155 0.29 -14.69 -18.18
CA SER A 155 -1.12 -14.40 -17.97
C SER A 155 -1.44 -14.58 -16.48
N MET A 156 -2.19 -13.62 -15.91
CA MET A 156 -2.58 -13.63 -14.51
C MET A 156 -3.29 -14.94 -14.14
N SER A 157 -4.08 -15.49 -15.07
CA SER A 157 -4.76 -16.78 -14.91
C SER A 157 -3.79 -17.97 -14.84
N GLY A 158 -2.69 -17.94 -15.62
CA GLY A 158 -1.66 -18.97 -15.58
C GLY A 158 -0.93 -18.99 -14.23
N THR A 159 -0.64 -17.82 -13.68
CA THR A 159 -0.05 -17.72 -12.33
C THR A 159 -1.03 -18.24 -11.26
N VAL A 160 -2.31 -17.87 -11.32
CA VAL A 160 -3.34 -18.39 -10.39
C VAL A 160 -3.43 -19.91 -10.47
N ARG A 161 -3.53 -20.46 -11.68
CA ARG A 161 -3.62 -21.91 -11.90
C ARG A 161 -2.39 -22.63 -11.35
N GLY A 162 -1.19 -22.13 -11.63
CA GLY A 162 0.05 -22.70 -11.09
C GLY A 162 0.10 -22.69 -9.57
N ILE A 163 -0.40 -21.62 -8.91
CA ILE A 163 -0.48 -21.57 -7.43
C ILE A 163 -1.43 -22.64 -6.91
N LEU A 164 -2.62 -22.75 -7.50
CA LEU A 164 -3.64 -23.70 -7.05
C LEU A 164 -3.19 -25.16 -7.25
N GLU A 165 -2.49 -25.44 -8.34
CA GLU A 165 -1.98 -26.79 -8.65
C GLU A 165 -0.78 -27.18 -7.75
N THR A 166 0.11 -26.23 -7.41
CA THR A 166 1.34 -26.53 -6.65
C THR A 166 1.21 -26.40 -5.13
N GLU A 167 0.43 -25.42 -4.65
CA GLU A 167 0.35 -25.05 -3.23
C GLU A 167 -1.07 -25.09 -2.66
N GLY A 168 -2.07 -25.23 -3.54
CA GLY A 168 -3.48 -25.16 -3.17
C GLY A 168 -3.91 -23.80 -2.60
N ILE A 169 -5.07 -23.80 -1.93
CA ILE A 169 -5.68 -22.59 -1.36
C ILE A 169 -4.80 -21.96 -0.26
N ARG A 170 -4.06 -22.80 0.48
CA ARG A 170 -3.16 -22.31 1.54
C ARG A 170 -2.00 -21.47 0.97
N GLY A 171 -1.54 -21.78 -0.24
CA GLY A 171 -0.56 -20.98 -0.96
C GLY A 171 -1.03 -19.57 -1.28
N VAL A 172 -2.33 -19.41 -1.59
CA VAL A 172 -2.94 -18.10 -1.89
C VAL A 172 -2.87 -17.13 -0.69
N PHE A 173 -2.81 -17.66 0.54
CA PHE A 173 -2.71 -16.89 1.78
C PHE A 173 -1.32 -16.96 2.44
N ALA A 174 -0.29 -17.36 1.69
CA ALA A 174 1.09 -17.43 2.18
C ALA A 174 1.62 -16.04 2.58
N GLY A 175 1.92 -15.85 3.87
CA GLY A 175 2.37 -14.57 4.42
C GLY A 175 1.26 -13.68 5.00
N VAL A 176 0.04 -14.19 5.17
CA VAL A 176 -1.08 -13.41 5.71
C VAL A 176 -0.82 -12.95 7.16
N ARG A 177 -0.14 -13.74 7.98
CA ARG A 177 0.18 -13.39 9.38
C ARG A 177 1.03 -12.12 9.51
N PRO A 178 2.22 -12.01 8.88
CA PRO A 178 2.98 -10.76 8.92
C PRO A 178 2.24 -9.60 8.22
N ALA A 179 1.35 -9.87 7.28
CA ALA A 179 0.51 -8.84 6.67
C ALA A 179 -0.49 -8.24 7.67
N MET A 180 -1.22 -9.07 8.41
CA MET A 180 -2.16 -8.60 9.45
C MET A 180 -1.45 -7.81 10.54
N LEU A 181 -0.27 -8.27 10.96
CA LEU A 181 0.53 -7.55 11.94
C LEU A 181 0.99 -6.19 11.39
N SER A 182 1.48 -6.15 10.15
CA SER A 182 1.86 -4.88 9.50
C SER A 182 0.69 -3.89 9.45
N VAL A 183 -0.52 -4.34 9.09
CA VAL A 183 -1.72 -3.49 9.06
C VAL A 183 -2.05 -2.95 10.46
N SER A 184 -2.08 -3.83 11.47
CA SER A 184 -2.40 -3.45 12.85
C SER A 184 -1.40 -2.41 13.40
N THR A 185 -0.10 -2.66 13.18
CA THR A 185 0.96 -1.73 13.60
C THR A 185 0.91 -0.41 12.81
N THR A 186 0.62 -0.47 11.51
CA THR A 186 0.50 0.73 10.68
C THR A 186 -0.66 1.60 11.16
N SER A 187 -1.83 1.03 11.46
CA SER A 187 -2.98 1.79 11.95
C SER A 187 -2.69 2.49 13.28
N GLY A 188 -2.07 1.78 14.23
CA GLY A 188 -1.67 2.36 15.52
C GLY A 188 -0.67 3.50 15.37
N LEU A 189 0.36 3.31 14.54
CA LEU A 189 1.37 4.35 14.30
C LEU A 189 0.82 5.55 13.55
N MET A 190 -0.04 5.34 12.54
CA MET A 190 -0.67 6.43 11.82
C MET A 190 -1.53 7.28 12.74
N PHE A 191 -2.29 6.64 13.64
CA PHE A 191 -3.10 7.36 14.63
C PHE A 191 -2.23 8.17 15.60
N TRP A 192 -1.20 7.54 16.18
CA TRP A 192 -0.27 8.21 17.09
C TRP A 192 0.47 9.38 16.40
N SER A 193 0.97 9.16 15.19
CA SER A 193 1.69 10.19 14.45
C SER A 193 0.77 11.32 13.97
N TYR A 194 -0.52 11.04 13.69
CA TYR A 194 -1.50 12.07 13.36
C TYR A 194 -1.80 12.98 14.56
N GLU A 195 -2.01 12.42 15.75
CA GLU A 195 -2.25 13.23 16.96
C GLU A 195 -1.03 14.10 17.28
N LEU A 196 0.19 13.53 17.21
CA LEU A 196 1.41 14.32 17.36
C LEU A 196 1.52 15.43 16.32
N ALA A 197 1.28 15.12 15.04
CA ALA A 197 1.32 16.13 13.98
C ALA A 197 0.30 17.25 14.23
N ARG A 198 -0.89 16.92 14.75
CA ARG A 198 -1.93 17.90 15.09
C ARG A 198 -1.52 18.77 16.27
N GLU A 199 -0.89 18.21 17.29
CA GLU A 199 -0.35 18.97 18.42
C GLU A 199 0.77 19.93 18.00
N PHE A 200 1.71 19.47 17.18
CA PHE A 200 2.77 20.32 16.64
C PHE A 200 2.23 21.42 15.70
N SER A 201 1.26 21.10 14.85
CA SER A 201 0.62 22.08 13.96
C SER A 201 -0.05 23.22 14.75
N LYS A 202 -0.70 22.90 15.88
CA LYS A 202 -1.31 23.92 16.76
C LYS A 202 -0.30 24.95 17.30
N ASN A 203 0.95 24.55 17.49
CA ASN A 203 2.03 25.41 18.00
C ASN A 203 2.73 26.21 16.89
N LEU A 204 2.57 25.84 15.61
CA LEU A 204 3.30 26.39 14.46
C LEU A 204 2.38 26.94 13.35
N LYS A 205 1.23 27.51 13.73
CA LYS A 205 0.18 28.01 12.80
C LYS A 205 0.65 29.01 11.74
N HIS A 206 1.81 29.63 11.91
CA HIS A 206 2.34 30.66 11.00
C HIS A 206 3.12 30.11 9.79
N VAL A 207 3.45 28.81 9.76
CA VAL A 207 4.25 28.24 8.67
C VAL A 207 3.32 27.60 7.61
N PRO A 208 3.31 28.08 6.36
CA PRO A 208 2.53 27.43 5.30
C PRO A 208 3.08 26.01 5.06
N PHE A 209 2.18 25.05 4.76
CA PHE A 209 2.50 23.64 4.51
C PHE A 209 3.04 22.82 5.71
N ILE A 210 3.03 23.36 6.93
CA ILE A 210 3.53 22.63 8.11
C ILE A 210 2.81 21.30 8.33
N GLU A 211 1.50 21.24 8.12
CA GLU A 211 0.70 20.01 8.24
C GLU A 211 1.13 18.93 7.24
N GLY A 212 1.47 19.34 6.02
CA GLY A 212 1.97 18.43 4.98
C GLY A 212 3.35 17.87 5.32
N ILE A 213 4.25 18.71 5.85
CA ILE A 213 5.60 18.29 6.27
C ILE A 213 5.51 17.35 7.48
N CYS A 214 4.73 17.73 8.50
CA CYS A 214 4.50 16.89 9.68
C CYS A 214 3.86 15.56 9.27
N GLY A 215 2.87 15.57 8.39
CA GLY A 215 2.23 14.37 7.85
C GLY A 215 3.21 13.48 7.07
N PHE A 216 4.11 14.07 6.28
CA PHE A 216 5.14 13.31 5.57
C PHE A 216 6.16 12.67 6.51
N ILE A 217 6.65 13.41 7.51
CA ILE A 217 7.60 12.90 8.52
C ILE A 217 6.95 11.78 9.34
N ALA A 218 5.71 12.01 9.79
CA ALA A 218 4.87 11.02 10.46
C ALA A 218 4.74 9.73 9.63
N GLY A 219 4.36 9.87 8.36
CA GLY A 219 4.20 8.75 7.44
C GLY A 219 5.52 8.01 7.17
N ALA A 220 6.62 8.74 7.01
CA ALA A 220 7.96 8.17 6.84
C ALA A 220 8.43 7.41 8.08
N PHE A 221 8.17 7.93 9.27
CA PHE A 221 8.47 7.27 10.54
C PHE A 221 7.63 5.99 10.73
N ALA A 222 6.31 6.09 10.55
CA ALA A 222 5.41 4.94 10.61
C ALA A 222 5.83 3.86 9.60
N LYS A 223 6.21 4.27 8.39
CA LYS A 223 6.79 3.36 7.40
C LYS A 223 8.13 2.78 7.83
N GLY A 224 9.01 3.54 8.46
CA GLY A 224 10.29 3.04 8.99
C GLY A 224 10.12 1.94 10.02
N VAL A 225 9.13 2.06 10.91
CA VAL A 225 8.84 1.04 11.94
C VAL A 225 8.16 -0.20 11.33
N THR A 226 7.25 -0.01 10.36
CA THR A 226 6.49 -1.11 9.74
C THR A 226 7.22 -1.81 8.58
N PHE A 227 8.27 -1.19 8.02
CA PHE A 227 8.97 -1.71 6.85
C PHE A 227 9.54 -3.13 7.01
N PRO A 228 10.10 -3.53 8.16
CA PRO A 228 10.57 -4.90 8.36
C PRO A 228 9.46 -5.95 8.19
N LEU A 229 8.24 -5.63 8.66
CA LEU A 229 7.08 -6.51 8.49
C LEU A 229 6.62 -6.56 7.04
N ASP A 230 6.68 -5.43 6.32
CA ASP A 230 6.40 -5.38 4.88
C ASP A 230 7.37 -6.26 4.08
N THR A 231 8.68 -6.17 4.37
CA THR A 231 9.70 -7.01 3.71
C THR A 231 9.51 -8.49 4.06
N LEU A 232 9.24 -8.81 5.33
CA LEU A 232 8.97 -10.18 5.76
C LEU A 232 7.74 -10.76 5.06
N ARG A 233 6.64 -9.98 4.97
CA ARG A 233 5.43 -10.35 4.22
C ARG A 233 5.77 -10.68 2.77
N LYS A 234 6.48 -9.79 2.05
CA LYS A 234 6.82 -9.99 0.64
C LYS A 234 7.68 -11.23 0.40
N ARG A 235 8.59 -11.55 1.32
CA ARG A 235 9.39 -12.77 1.22
C ARG A 235 8.60 -14.03 1.53
N CYS A 236 7.74 -14.01 2.56
CA CYS A 236 6.81 -15.10 2.84
C CYS A 236 5.91 -15.43 1.64
N GLN A 237 5.47 -14.40 0.90
CA GLN A 237 4.68 -14.55 -0.33
C GLN A 237 5.41 -15.30 -1.46
N MET A 238 6.74 -15.33 -1.42
CA MET A 238 7.61 -16.04 -2.36
C MET A 238 8.18 -17.35 -1.81
N CYS A 239 8.12 -17.59 -0.49
CA CYS A 239 8.77 -18.75 0.14
C CYS A 239 8.32 -20.09 -0.43
N SER A 240 7.02 -20.26 -0.70
CA SER A 240 6.49 -21.51 -1.26
C SER A 240 7.10 -21.84 -2.63
N VAL A 241 7.36 -20.84 -3.47
CA VAL A 241 7.95 -21.00 -4.80
C VAL A 241 9.41 -21.43 -4.73
N VAL A 242 10.13 -21.01 -3.67
CA VAL A 242 11.58 -21.21 -3.57
C VAL A 242 11.95 -22.46 -2.76
N HIS A 243 11.17 -22.83 -1.74
CA HIS A 243 11.56 -23.89 -0.80
C HIS A 243 10.55 -25.05 -0.66
N GLY A 244 9.39 -25.03 -1.33
CA GLY A 244 8.42 -26.14 -1.33
C GLY A 244 7.74 -26.47 0.00
N HIS A 245 8.14 -25.84 1.12
CA HIS A 245 7.57 -26.06 2.45
C HIS A 245 7.19 -24.74 3.15
N PRO A 246 6.12 -24.72 3.95
CA PRO A 246 5.67 -23.54 4.67
C PRO A 246 6.65 -23.21 5.81
N PHE A 247 7.62 -22.34 5.57
CA PHE A 247 8.44 -21.76 6.63
C PHE A 247 7.56 -20.93 7.56
N SER A 248 7.75 -21.11 8.87
CA SER A 248 7.20 -20.18 9.85
C SER A 248 7.83 -18.81 9.66
N ALA A 249 7.01 -17.75 9.66
CA ALA A 249 7.46 -16.37 9.44
C ALA A 249 8.59 -15.95 10.40
N LEU A 250 8.62 -16.51 11.61
CA LEU A 250 9.68 -16.28 12.59
C LEU A 250 11.03 -16.88 12.15
N HIS A 251 11.00 -18.10 11.60
CA HIS A 251 12.22 -18.74 11.08
C HIS A 251 12.77 -17.95 9.89
N LEU A 252 11.89 -17.49 8.99
CA LEU A 252 12.30 -16.63 7.89
C LEU A 252 12.90 -15.32 8.41
N PHE A 253 12.27 -14.67 9.38
CA PHE A 253 12.81 -13.45 9.99
C PHE A 253 14.22 -13.67 10.55
N VAL A 254 14.43 -14.72 11.34
CA VAL A 254 15.74 -15.06 11.91
C VAL A 254 16.75 -15.36 10.80
N ALA A 255 16.35 -16.08 9.75
CA ALA A 255 17.22 -16.38 8.62
C ALA A 255 17.66 -15.11 7.87
N ILE A 256 16.76 -14.14 7.68
CA ILE A 256 17.07 -12.84 7.05
C ILE A 256 18.08 -12.09 7.91
N VAL A 257 17.82 -11.96 9.22
CA VAL A 257 18.71 -11.23 10.12
C VAL A 257 20.09 -11.88 10.18
N LYS A 258 20.17 -13.21 10.20
CA LYS A 258 21.45 -13.94 10.22
C LYS A 258 22.22 -13.84 8.90
N LYS A 259 21.55 -13.93 7.74
CA LYS A 259 22.22 -13.94 6.42
C LYS A 259 22.49 -12.56 5.84
N GLU A 260 21.59 -11.61 6.06
CA GLU A 260 21.60 -10.29 5.41
C GLU A 260 21.79 -9.13 6.39
N GLY A 261 21.69 -9.41 7.69
CA GLY A 261 21.69 -8.39 8.74
C GLY A 261 20.35 -7.66 8.86
N VAL A 262 20.26 -6.79 9.87
CA VAL A 262 19.06 -5.97 10.13
C VAL A 262 18.73 -5.06 8.94
N LEU A 263 19.75 -4.54 8.26
CA LEU A 263 19.58 -3.70 7.07
C LEU A 263 18.97 -4.44 5.87
N GLY A 264 19.03 -5.78 5.84
CA GLY A 264 18.35 -6.60 4.85
C GLY A 264 16.83 -6.43 4.86
N LEU A 265 16.25 -6.16 6.04
CA LEU A 265 14.81 -5.90 6.21
C LEU A 265 14.37 -4.55 5.62
N TYR A 266 15.30 -3.62 5.41
CA TYR A 266 15.06 -2.27 4.90
C TYR A 266 15.32 -2.12 3.39
N LYS A 267 15.52 -3.24 2.68
CA LYS A 267 15.72 -3.23 1.23
C LYS A 267 14.48 -2.66 0.51
N GLY A 268 14.66 -1.55 -0.19
CA GLY A 268 13.57 -0.85 -0.89
C GLY A 268 12.89 0.26 -0.08
N PHE A 269 13.33 0.55 1.16
CA PHE A 269 12.76 1.62 1.98
C PHE A 269 12.86 2.99 1.28
N GLY A 270 14.04 3.34 0.77
CA GLY A 270 14.25 4.61 0.05
C GLY A 270 13.33 4.76 -1.18
N VAL A 271 13.15 3.70 -1.96
CA VAL A 271 12.22 3.70 -3.11
C VAL A 271 10.77 3.91 -2.63
N SER A 272 10.40 3.33 -1.50
CA SER A 272 9.08 3.52 -0.90
C SER A 272 8.82 4.95 -0.45
N ILE A 273 9.82 5.63 0.12
CA ILE A 273 9.70 7.03 0.53
C ILE A 273 9.63 7.94 -0.71
N ILE A 274 10.55 7.77 -1.67
CA ILE A 274 10.58 8.55 -2.91
C ILE A 274 9.27 8.42 -3.68
N LYS A 275 8.65 7.23 -3.71
CA LYS A 275 7.36 7.01 -4.38
C LYS A 275 6.21 7.85 -3.78
N THR A 276 6.25 8.14 -2.47
CA THR A 276 5.10 8.73 -1.77
C THR A 276 4.76 10.11 -2.32
N ALA A 277 5.77 10.97 -2.51
CA ALA A 277 5.58 12.33 -3.04
C ALA A 277 4.94 12.39 -4.44
N PRO A 278 5.47 11.72 -5.50
CA PRO A 278 4.86 11.74 -6.83
C PRO A 278 3.50 11.07 -6.85
N THR A 279 3.26 10.03 -6.05
CA THR A 279 1.93 9.39 -5.96
C THR A 279 0.88 10.41 -5.51
N SER A 280 1.16 11.16 -4.43
CA SER A 280 0.26 12.18 -3.93
C SER A 280 0.09 13.35 -4.90
N ALA A 281 1.19 13.84 -5.49
CA ALA A 281 1.15 14.95 -6.45
C ALA A 281 0.31 14.62 -7.70
N ILE A 282 0.54 13.44 -8.30
CA ILE A 282 -0.20 13.00 -9.49
C ILE A 282 -1.66 12.73 -9.13
N SER A 283 -1.94 12.14 -7.96
CA SER A 283 -3.32 11.88 -7.53
C SER A 283 -4.11 13.18 -7.37
N LEU A 284 -3.54 14.20 -6.74
CA LEU A 284 -4.22 15.50 -6.57
C LEU A 284 -4.41 16.20 -7.91
N PHE A 285 -3.36 16.24 -8.74
CA PHE A 285 -3.44 16.84 -10.07
C PHE A 285 -4.50 16.17 -10.94
N MET A 286 -4.52 14.83 -10.98
CA MET A 286 -5.48 14.09 -11.78
C MET A 286 -6.91 14.19 -11.23
N TYR A 287 -7.07 14.35 -9.92
CA TYR A 287 -8.38 14.57 -9.32
C TYR A 287 -8.97 15.91 -9.77
N GLU A 288 -8.22 17.00 -9.64
CA GLU A 288 -8.63 18.33 -10.11
C GLU A 288 -8.90 18.35 -11.61
N TYR A 289 -8.03 17.72 -12.40
CA TYR A 289 -8.18 17.64 -13.85
C TYR A 289 -9.46 16.90 -14.25
N SER A 290 -9.69 15.72 -13.65
CA SER A 290 -10.86 14.90 -13.96
C SER A 290 -12.16 15.61 -13.57
N LEU A 291 -12.18 16.26 -12.40
CA LEU A 291 -13.34 17.00 -11.93
C LEU A 291 -13.64 18.23 -12.81
N SER A 292 -12.60 18.97 -13.20
CA SER A 292 -12.74 20.09 -14.14
C SER A 292 -13.25 19.64 -15.51
N PHE A 293 -12.90 18.43 -15.94
CA PHE A 293 -13.36 17.86 -17.19
C PHE A 293 -14.82 17.42 -17.12
N ILE A 294 -15.24 16.75 -16.03
CA ILE A 294 -16.63 16.34 -15.82
C ILE A 294 -17.55 17.56 -15.79
N LYS A 295 -17.19 18.60 -15.01
CA LYS A 295 -17.99 19.83 -14.91
C LYS A 295 -18.13 20.59 -16.24
N LYS A 296 -17.17 20.43 -17.16
CA LYS A 296 -17.26 21.01 -18.51
C LYS A 296 -18.19 20.23 -19.43
N ILE A 297 -18.47 18.97 -19.13
CA ILE A 297 -19.39 18.11 -19.91
C ILE A 297 -20.83 18.28 -19.42
N ASP A 298 -21.01 18.55 -18.11
CA ASP A 298 -22.32 18.79 -17.51
C ASP A 298 -22.87 20.22 -17.73
N LEU A 299 -22.12 21.10 -18.40
CA LEU A 299 -22.49 22.46 -18.84
C LEU A 299 -22.91 22.47 -20.31
#